data_AF-A0A392PR38-F1
#
_entry.id   AF-A0A392PR38-F1
#
_cell.length_a   1.000
_cell.length_b   1.000
_cell.length_c   1.000
_cell.angle_alpha   90.00
_cell.angle_beta   90.00
_cell.angle_gamma   90.00
#
_symmetry.space_group_name_H-M   'P 1'
#
loop_
_entity.id
_entity.type
_entity.pdbx_description
1 polymer ?
#
loop_
_entity_poly.entity_id
_entity_poly.type
_entity_poly.pdbx_seq_one_letter_code
_entity_poly.pdbx_strand_id
1 'polypeptide(L)' 'VVRDSIKKLGTDEDALTRVIVSRAQHDLQVISDVYYKRNSVLLEHVVAKETSGDYKKFLLTLLGKEE' A
#
# COMPACT_ATOMS: atom_id res chain seq x y z
N VAL A 1 -2.13 2.38 11.16
CA VAL A 1 -2.71 1.27 10.35
C VAL A 1 -1.83 0.96 9.14
N VAL A 2 -1.91 1.66 7.99
CA VAL A 2 -1.06 1.33 6.80
C VAL A 2 0.42 1.23 7.12
N ARG A 3 1.00 2.24 7.80
CA ARG A 3 2.41 2.22 8.23
C ARG A 3 2.73 1.09 9.23
N ASP A 4 1.76 0.68 10.03
CA ASP A 4 1.98 -0.34 11.06
C ASP A 4 1.89 -1.75 10.48
N SER A 5 1.11 -1.95 9.41
CA SER A 5 1.09 -3.19 8.61
C SER A 5 2.42 -3.47 7.88
N ILE A 6 3.32 -2.47 7.82
CA ILE A 6 4.56 -2.51 7.04
C ILE A 6 5.82 -2.41 7.93
N LYS A 7 5.71 -2.65 9.25
CA LYS A 7 6.83 -2.45 10.18
C LYS A 7 7.69 -3.70 10.37
N LYS A 8 8.96 -3.60 9.91
CA LYS A 8 10.25 -4.17 10.38
C LYS A 8 10.39 -5.68 10.72
N LEU A 9 9.32 -6.45 10.92
CA LEU A 9 9.39 -7.87 11.28
C LEU A 9 8.28 -8.64 10.56
N GLY A 10 8.25 -8.49 9.23
CA GLY A 10 7.22 -9.02 8.35
C GLY A 10 6.17 -7.99 7.97
N THR A 11 5.57 -8.17 6.80
CA THR A 11 4.41 -7.43 6.32
C THR A 11 3.17 -8.16 6.83
N ASP A 12 2.28 -7.46 7.52
CA ASP A 12 0.93 -7.97 7.79
C ASP A 12 0.13 -7.81 6.49
N GLU A 13 0.28 -8.80 5.60
CA GLU A 13 -0.35 -8.84 4.28
C GLU A 13 -1.88 -8.76 4.39
N ASP A 14 -2.48 -9.32 5.44
CA ASP A 14 -3.93 -9.27 5.66
C ASP A 14 -4.39 -7.85 6.03
N ALA A 15 -3.67 -7.17 6.92
CA ALA A 15 -3.96 -5.79 7.26
C ALA A 15 -3.70 -4.85 6.08
N LEU A 16 -2.62 -5.06 5.33
CA LEU A 16 -2.28 -4.28 4.13
C LEU A 16 -3.35 -4.45 3.05
N THR A 17 -3.70 -5.70 2.71
CA THR A 17 -4.77 -6.05 1.77
C THR A 17 -6.08 -5.43 2.18
N ARG A 18 -6.48 -5.60 3.45
CA ARG A 18 -7.76 -5.09 3.94
C ARG A 18 -7.85 -3.57 3.81
N VAL A 19 -6.80 -2.84 4.14
CA VAL A 19 -6.82 -1.38 4.03
C VAL A 19 -6.81 -0.94 2.57
N ILE A 20 -5.96 -1.54 1.72
CA ILE A 20 -5.91 -1.18 0.30
C ILE A 20 -7.24 -1.51 -0.39
N VAL A 21 -7.77 -2.73 -0.24
CA VAL A 21 -9.02 -3.16 -0.87
C VAL A 21 -10.23 -2.38 -0.36
N SER A 22 -10.36 -2.17 0.97
CA SER A 22 -11.51 -1.43 1.51
C SER A 22 -11.53 0.05 1.14
N ARG A 23 -10.37 0.62 0.80
CA ARG A 23 -10.23 2.04 0.46
C ARG A 23 -9.98 2.29 -1.03
N ALA A 24 -9.68 1.25 -1.81
CA ALA A 24 -9.43 1.31 -3.26
C ALA A 24 -10.55 2.02 -4.02
N GLN A 25 -11.80 1.75 -3.66
CA GLN A 25 -12.96 2.27 -4.38
C GLN A 25 -13.35 3.71 -3.99
N HIS A 26 -12.79 4.29 -2.91
CA HIS A 26 -13.24 5.58 -2.38
C HIS A 26 -12.12 6.62 -2.34
N ASP A 27 -11.06 6.37 -1.56
CA ASP A 27 -10.13 7.42 -1.13
C ASP A 27 -8.66 7.00 -1.20
N LEU A 28 -8.32 6.00 -2.02
CA LEU A 28 -6.98 5.43 -2.01
C LEU A 28 -5.89 6.44 -2.40
N GLN A 29 -6.20 7.38 -3.31
CA GLN A 29 -5.30 8.50 -3.64
C GLN A 29 -5.09 9.47 -2.48
N VAL A 30 -6.14 9.74 -1.70
CA VAL A 30 -6.03 10.58 -0.50
C VAL A 30 -5.17 9.88 0.54
N ILE A 31 -5.29 8.56 0.67
CA ILE A 31 -4.46 7.77 1.58
C ILE A 31 -3.00 7.76 1.13
N SER A 32 -2.72 7.61 -0.17
CA SER A 32 -1.34 7.68 -0.68
C SER A 32 -0.73 9.05 -0.42
N ASP A 33 -1.48 10.14 -0.60
CA ASP A 33 -1.02 11.50 -0.33
C ASP A 33 -0.77 11.76 1.15
N VAL A 34 -1.69 11.31 2.02
CA VAL A 34 -1.52 11.43 3.48
C VAL A 34 -0.34 10.57 3.95
N TYR A 35 -0.15 9.40 3.36
CA TYR A 35 1.00 8.54 3.65
C TYR A 35 2.31 9.22 3.26
N TYR A 36 2.36 9.79 2.04
CA TYR A 36 3.52 10.53 1.56
C TYR A 36 3.81 11.76 2.44
N LYS A 37 2.80 12.55 2.79
CA LYS A 37 2.98 13.72 3.67
C LYS A 37 3.51 13.36 5.07
N ARG A 38 3.17 12.18 5.60
CA ARG A 38 3.58 11.75 6.95
C ARG A 38 4.92 11.02 6.97
N ASN A 39 5.26 10.30 5.91
CA ASN A 39 6.42 9.42 5.88
C ASN A 39 7.49 9.88 4.88
N SER A 40 7.20 10.85 4.02
CA SER A 40 8.05 11.29 2.90
C SER A 40 8.46 10.17 1.95
N VAL A 41 7.66 9.09 1.91
CA VAL A 41 7.87 7.93 1.04
C VAL A 41 6.55 7.61 0.35
N LEU A 42 6.63 7.32 -0.95
CA LEU A 42 5.50 6.92 -1.77
C LEU A 42 4.96 5.55 -1.31
N LEU A 43 3.63 5.43 -1.19
CA LEU A 43 2.99 4.20 -0.73
C LEU A 43 3.28 3.03 -1.70
N GLU A 44 3.26 3.30 -3.00
CA GLU A 44 3.59 2.34 -4.05
C GLU A 44 5.01 1.79 -3.94
N HIS A 45 5.99 2.61 -3.57
CA HIS A 45 7.37 2.16 -3.41
C HIS A 45 7.52 1.21 -2.23
N VAL A 46 6.76 1.49 -1.15
CA VAL A 46 6.76 0.63 0.02
C VAL A 46 6.08 -0.70 -0.30
N VAL A 47 4.90 -0.67 -0.92
CA VAL A 47 4.21 -1.89 -1.36
C VAL A 47 5.10 -2.70 -2.31
N ALA A 48 5.75 -2.04 -3.27
CA ALA A 48 6.62 -2.69 -4.25
C ALA A 48 7.89 -3.32 -3.65
N LYS A 49 8.32 -2.85 -2.47
CA LYS A 49 9.50 -3.35 -1.76
C LYS A 49 9.15 -4.48 -0.80
N GLU A 50 7.99 -4.39 -0.15
CA GLU A 50 7.58 -5.28 0.93
C GLU A 50 6.68 -6.43 0.44
N THR A 51 6.26 -6.40 -0.83
CA THR A 51 5.50 -7.46 -1.49
C THR A 51 6.18 -7.88 -2.79
N SER A 52 5.90 -9.10 -3.26
CA SER A 52 6.51 -9.66 -4.47
C SER A 52 5.52 -10.54 -5.26
N GLY A 53 5.91 -10.92 -6.48
CA GLY A 53 5.07 -11.74 -7.37
C GLY A 53 3.77 -11.07 -7.83
N ASP A 54 2.74 -11.88 -8.09
CA ASP A 54 1.43 -11.40 -8.55
C ASP A 54 0.68 -10.60 -7.48
N TYR A 55 0.96 -10.86 -6.21
CA TYR A 55 0.39 -10.09 -5.11
C TYR A 55 0.81 -8.62 -5.15
N LYS A 56 2.10 -8.34 -5.42
CA LYS A 56 2.60 -6.99 -5.67
C LYS A 56 1.85 -6.31 -6.82
N LYS A 57 1.71 -7.01 -7.96
CA LYS A 57 1.02 -6.46 -9.14
C LYS A 57 -0.41 -6.10 -8.81
N PHE A 58 -1.14 -7.00 -8.15
CA PHE A 58 -2.51 -6.76 -7.72
C PHE A 58 -2.66 -5.48 -6.88
N LEU A 59 -1.81 -5.29 -5.86
CA LEU A 59 -1.86 -4.11 -5.01
C LEU A 59 -1.50 -2.81 -5.75
N LEU A 60 -0.52 -2.85 -6.67
CA LEU A 60 -0.15 -1.71 -7.49
C LEU A 60 -1.25 -1.32 -8.49
N THR A 61 -1.94 -2.31 -9.07
CA THR A 61 -3.13 -2.08 -9.91
C THR A 61 -4.23 -1.39 -9.10
N LEU A 62 -4.50 -1.83 -7.87
CA LEU A 62 -5.48 -1.17 -7.01
C LEU A 62 -5.09 0.27 -6.67
N LEU A 63 -3.78 0.56 -6.57
CA LEU A 63 -3.24 1.90 -6.37
C LEU A 63 -3.32 2.80 -7.62
N GLY A 64 -3.77 2.27 -8.77
CA GLY A 64 -3.77 2.99 -10.04
C GLY A 64 -2.36 3.34 -10.52
N LYS A 65 -1.36 2.55 -10.08
CA LYS A 65 0.05 2.68 -10.43
C LYS A 65 0.43 1.46 -11.27
N GLU A 66 -0.21 1.33 -12.43
CA GLU A 66 0.26 0.47 -13.51
C GLU A 66 1.53 1.09 -14.11
N GLU A 67 2.53 0.25 -14.40
CA GLU A 67 3.40 0.47 -15.57
C GLU A 67 2.78 -0.25 -16.76
#